data_AF-A0A448IEN7-F1
#
_entry.id   AF-A0A448IEN7-F1
#
_cell.length_a   1.000
_cell.length_b   1.000
_cell.length_c   1.000
_cell.angle_alpha   90.00
_cell.angle_beta   90.00
_cell.angle_gamma   90.00
#
_symmetry.space_group_name_H-M   'P 1'
#
loop_
_entity.id
_entity.type
_entity.pdbx_description
1 polymer ?
#
loop_
_entity_poly.entity_id
_entity_poly.type
_entity_poly.pdbx_seq_one_letter_code
_entity_poly.pdbx_strand_id
1 'polypeptide(L)'
;MLLDDDGAADTVAGIARAVPGVTGLHTGMFGEVATYLPGRSVPGVRITDDRIDVHISVAAGTAVRGTAAAVRAAVGAEFPGTDVDVTVEDVTSPQVPDIDSETDQLEEDR
;
A
#
# COMPACT_ATOMS: atom_id res chain seq x y z
N MET A 1 -21.18 5.32 15.26
CA MET A 1 -20.18 6.37 15.08
C MET A 1 -19.74 6.26 13.64
N LEU A 2 -20.39 7.00 12.73
CA LEU A 2 -19.96 7.03 11.33
C LEU A 2 -18.65 7.81 11.34
N LEU A 3 -17.52 7.14 11.12
CA LEU A 3 -16.33 7.82 10.67
C LEU A 3 -16.68 8.40 9.30
N ASP A 4 -16.40 9.67 9.10
CA ASP A 4 -16.39 10.24 7.75
C ASP A 4 -15.44 9.38 6.90
N ASP A 5 -15.74 9.14 5.62
CA ASP A 5 -14.94 8.25 4.75
C ASP A 5 -13.42 8.54 4.82
N ASP A 6 -13.05 9.79 5.09
CA ASP A 6 -11.68 10.27 5.30
C ASP A 6 -10.98 9.58 6.48
N GLY A 7 -11.64 9.45 7.64
CA GLY A 7 -11.10 8.76 8.81
C GLY A 7 -11.06 7.24 8.65
N ALA A 8 -12.02 6.69 7.91
CA ALA A 8 -12.04 5.25 7.59
C ALA A 8 -10.87 4.87 6.66
N ALA A 9 -10.59 5.67 5.63
CA ALA A 9 -9.48 5.44 4.72
C ALA A 9 -8.11 5.49 5.42
N ASP A 10 -7.90 6.47 6.29
CA ASP A 10 -6.67 6.57 7.09
C ASP A 10 -6.52 5.36 8.05
N THR A 11 -7.63 4.84 8.59
CA THR A 11 -7.65 3.65 9.46
C THR A 11 -7.25 2.40 8.69
N VAL A 12 -7.86 2.16 7.52
CA VAL A 12 -7.50 1.03 6.63
C VAL A 12 -6.04 1.10 6.23
N ALA A 13 -5.54 2.28 5.86
CA ALA A 13 -4.15 2.50 5.51
C ALA A 13 -3.19 2.17 6.65
N GLY A 14 -3.54 2.57 7.87
CA GLY A 14 -2.78 2.22 9.08
C GLY A 14 -2.73 0.71 9.33
N ILE A 15 -3.87 0.03 9.24
CA ILE A 15 -3.97 -1.42 9.43
C ILE A 15 -3.12 -2.17 8.40
N ALA A 16 -3.24 -1.81 7.11
CA ALA A 16 -2.51 -2.48 6.03
C ALA A 16 -0.99 -2.34 6.22
N ARG A 17 -0.49 -1.16 6.58
CA ARG A 17 0.94 -0.91 6.83
C ARG A 17 1.47 -1.63 8.06
N ALA A 18 0.61 -1.97 9.02
CA ALA A 18 0.99 -2.72 10.21
C ALA A 18 1.20 -4.22 9.95
N VAL A 19 0.75 -4.73 8.79
CA VAL A 19 0.91 -6.16 8.45
C VAL A 19 2.37 -6.44 8.03
N PRO A 20 3.05 -7.40 8.69
CA PRO A 20 4.41 -7.77 8.33
C PRO A 20 4.53 -8.19 6.86
N GLY A 21 5.50 -7.58 6.17
CA GLY A 21 5.77 -7.84 4.76
C GLY A 21 5.12 -6.86 3.79
N VAL A 22 4.23 -5.97 4.25
CA VAL A 22 3.77 -4.81 3.48
C VAL A 22 4.85 -3.72 3.51
N THR A 23 5.24 -3.22 2.34
CA THR A 23 6.27 -2.17 2.19
C THR A 23 5.70 -0.82 1.84
N GLY A 24 4.44 -0.77 1.39
CA GLY A 24 3.75 0.47 1.07
C GLY A 24 2.32 0.25 0.60
N LEU A 25 1.61 1.36 0.39
CA LEU A 25 0.33 1.38 -0.31
C LEU A 25 0.56 1.95 -1.70
N HIS A 26 0.07 1.26 -2.71
CA HIS A 26 0.27 1.63 -4.11
C HIS A 26 -0.99 2.33 -4.63
N THR A 27 -0.85 3.45 -5.35
CA THR A 27 -1.99 4.22 -5.90
C THR A 27 -2.80 3.48 -6.98
N GLY A 28 -2.39 2.25 -7.33
CA GLY A 28 -2.90 1.50 -8.50
C GLY A 28 -2.40 2.07 -9.84
N MET A 29 -2.44 1.27 -10.90
CA MET A 29 -1.94 1.61 -12.26
C MET A 29 -2.76 2.70 -12.99
N PHE A 30 -3.95 3.06 -12.52
CA PHE A 30 -4.87 3.96 -13.25
C PHE A 30 -5.24 5.26 -12.54
N GLY A 31 -4.73 5.55 -11.33
CA GLY A 31 -5.27 6.69 -10.55
C GLY A 31 -6.79 6.61 -10.32
N GLU A 32 -7.37 5.42 -10.54
CA GLU A 32 -8.81 5.13 -10.59
C GLU A 32 -9.29 4.41 -9.32
N VAL A 33 -8.41 4.33 -8.32
CA VAL A 33 -8.72 3.88 -6.96
C VAL A 33 -8.41 5.04 -6.01
N ALA A 34 -9.23 6.08 -6.14
CA ALA A 34 -9.34 7.16 -5.18
C ALA A 34 -10.83 7.29 -4.86
N THR A 35 -11.20 7.13 -3.59
CA THR A 35 -12.47 7.72 -3.13
C THR A 35 -12.33 9.23 -3.33
N TYR A 36 -13.19 9.81 -4.18
CA TYR A 36 -13.17 11.23 -4.49
C TYR A 36 -13.76 12.01 -3.31
N LEU A 37 -12.89 12.46 -2.40
CA LEU A 37 -13.24 13.42 -1.35
C LEU A 37 -12.87 14.83 -1.83
N PRO A 38 -13.61 15.89 -1.44
CA PRO A 38 -13.22 17.26 -1.74
C PRO A 38 -11.87 17.59 -1.07
N GLY A 39 -10.79 17.43 -1.84
CA GLY A 39 -9.45 17.96 -1.53
C GLY A 39 -8.37 16.95 -1.13
N ARG A 40 -8.64 15.64 -1.00
CA ARG A 40 -7.59 14.64 -0.66
C ARG A 40 -7.93 13.21 -1.09
N SER A 41 -6.90 12.41 -1.36
CA SER A 41 -6.99 10.96 -1.60
C SER A 41 -5.93 10.23 -0.79
N VAL A 42 -6.29 9.10 -0.19
CA VAL A 42 -5.34 8.18 0.44
C VAL A 42 -4.86 7.18 -0.62
N PRO A 43 -3.57 7.16 -0.97
CA PRO A 43 -3.01 6.21 -1.93
C PRO A 43 -3.38 4.76 -1.61
N GLY A 44 -3.99 4.06 -2.57
CA GLY A 44 -4.19 2.61 -2.52
C GLY A 44 -5.34 2.12 -1.63
N VAL A 45 -6.20 3.02 -1.13
CA VAL A 45 -7.42 2.64 -0.40
C VAL A 45 -8.63 3.28 -1.07
N ARG A 46 -9.62 2.46 -1.40
CA ARG A 46 -10.95 2.90 -1.84
C ARG A 46 -12.01 2.26 -0.99
N ILE A 47 -12.91 3.09 -0.48
CA ILE A 47 -14.06 2.66 0.30
C ILE A 47 -15.31 3.06 -0.48
N THR A 48 -16.22 2.09 -0.64
CA THR A 48 -17.59 2.27 -1.14
C THR A 48 -18.56 1.73 -0.10
N ASP A 49 -19.87 1.91 -0.34
CA ASP A 49 -20.91 1.40 0.57
C ASP A 49 -20.84 -0.12 0.81
N ASP A 50 -20.32 -0.87 -0.18
CA ASP A 50 -20.36 -2.33 -0.19
C ASP A 50 -18.96 -2.98 -0.04
N ARG A 51 -17.88 -2.23 -0.27
CA ARG A 51 -16.54 -2.80 -0.43
C ARG A 51 -15.42 -1.86 0.01
N ILE A 52 -14.32 -2.46 0.49
CA ILE A 52 -13.01 -1.82 0.69
C ILE A 52 -11.99 -2.49 -0.25
N ASP A 53 -11.41 -1.71 -1.16
CA ASP A 53 -10.30 -2.13 -2.00
C ASP A 53 -8.98 -1.61 -1.42
N VAL A 54 -8.01 -2.50 -1.24
CA VAL A 54 -6.68 -2.17 -0.69
C VAL A 54 -5.58 -2.63 -1.65
N HIS A 55 -4.76 -1.69 -2.12
CA HIS A 55 -3.65 -1.91 -3.04
C HIS A 55 -2.32 -1.75 -2.30
N ILE A 56 -1.56 -2.84 -2.22
CA ILE A 56 -0.33 -2.92 -1.41
C ILE A 56 0.89 -3.24 -2.27
N SER A 57 2.06 -2.81 -1.81
CA SER A 57 3.36 -3.34 -2.21
C SER A 57 3.88 -4.25 -1.10
N VAL A 58 4.58 -5.32 -1.47
CA VAL A 58 5.14 -6.28 -0.50
C VAL A 58 6.63 -6.48 -0.68
N ALA A 59 7.33 -6.87 0.38
CA ALA A 59 8.75 -7.17 0.31
C ALA A 59 9.01 -8.48 -0.45
N ALA A 60 10.07 -8.49 -1.27
CA ALA A 60 10.57 -9.72 -1.88
C ALA A 60 10.91 -10.78 -0.82
N GLY A 61 10.54 -12.04 -1.08
CA GLY A 61 10.72 -13.15 -0.14
C GLY A 61 9.59 -13.33 0.88
N THR A 62 8.59 -12.46 0.89
CA THR A 62 7.36 -12.66 1.69
C THR A 62 6.38 -13.61 0.98
N ALA A 63 5.54 -14.28 1.77
CA ALA A 63 4.47 -15.10 1.22
C ALA A 63 3.33 -14.21 0.71
N VAL A 64 3.43 -13.73 -0.53
CA VAL A 64 2.52 -12.74 -1.15
C VAL A 64 1.02 -12.98 -0.83
N ARG A 65 0.51 -14.20 -1.08
CA ARG A 65 -0.89 -14.54 -0.80
C ARG A 65 -1.22 -14.52 0.70
N GLY A 66 -0.28 -14.95 1.53
CA GLY A 66 -0.42 -14.93 2.99
C GLY A 66 -0.46 -13.49 3.52
N THR A 67 0.41 -12.62 3.00
CA THR A 67 0.42 -11.19 3.33
C THR A 67 -0.90 -10.52 2.95
N ALA A 68 -1.38 -10.73 1.72
CA ALA A 68 -2.66 -10.19 1.27
C ALA A 68 -3.85 -10.71 2.10
N ALA A 69 -3.85 -12.01 2.44
CA ALA A 69 -4.88 -12.59 3.30
C ALA A 69 -4.85 -12.01 4.72
N ALA A 70 -3.67 -11.74 5.27
CA ALA A 70 -3.51 -11.12 6.58
C ALA A 70 -4.03 -9.67 6.59
N VAL A 71 -3.73 -8.88 5.55
CA VAL A 71 -4.33 -7.54 5.37
C VAL A 71 -5.84 -7.63 5.30
N ARG A 72 -6.37 -8.53 4.46
CA ARG A 72 -7.83 -8.73 4.31
C ARG A 72 -8.50 -9.06 5.64
N ALA A 73 -7.92 -9.98 6.42
CA ALA A 73 -8.46 -10.38 7.71
C ALA A 73 -8.41 -9.24 8.73
N ALA A 74 -7.31 -8.49 8.79
CA ALA A 74 -7.15 -7.38 9.74
C ALA A 74 -8.13 -6.23 9.44
N VAL A 75 -8.27 -5.85 8.17
CA VAL A 75 -9.23 -4.82 7.75
C VAL A 75 -10.67 -5.31 7.96
N GLY A 76 -10.99 -6.54 7.58
CA GLY A 76 -12.34 -7.09 7.77
C GLY A 76 -12.75 -7.23 9.24
N ALA A 77 -11.80 -7.36 10.17
CA ALA A 77 -12.07 -7.36 11.60
C ALA A 77 -12.48 -5.97 12.11
N GLU A 78 -11.90 -4.90 11.55
CA GLU A 78 -12.23 -3.51 11.90
C GLU A 78 -13.53 -3.05 11.21
N PHE A 79 -13.81 -3.55 10.01
CA PHE A 79 -14.99 -3.20 9.19
C PHE A 79 -15.89 -4.43 8.96
N PRO A 80 -16.58 -4.94 10.00
CA PRO A 80 -17.40 -6.13 9.87
C PRO A 80 -18.61 -5.89 8.96
N GLY A 81 -18.83 -6.82 8.04
CA GLY A 81 -19.96 -6.78 7.10
C GLY A 81 -19.66 -6.08 5.77
N THR A 82 -18.47 -5.51 5.61
CA THR A 82 -18.00 -4.94 4.35
C THR A 82 -17.04 -5.92 3.66
N ASP A 83 -17.20 -6.14 2.36
CA ASP A 83 -16.30 -6.99 1.60
C ASP A 83 -14.93 -6.31 1.45
N VAL A 84 -13.85 -7.02 1.72
CA VAL A 84 -12.49 -6.50 1.58
C VAL A 84 -11.77 -7.27 0.48
N ASP A 85 -11.29 -6.54 -0.53
CA ASP A 85 -10.42 -7.05 -1.59
C ASP A 85 -9.03 -6.44 -1.48
N VAL A 86 -8.01 -7.29 -1.60
CA VAL A 86 -6.61 -6.88 -1.46
C VAL A 86 -5.85 -7.26 -2.72
N THR A 87 -5.26 -6.26 -3.38
CA THR A 87 -4.45 -6.43 -4.59
C THR A 87 -3.00 -6.10 -4.26
N VAL A 88 -2.09 -7.00 -4.67
CA VAL A 88 -0.64 -6.75 -4.58
C VAL A 88 -0.20 -6.20 -5.93
N GLU A 89 0.20 -4.93 -5.95
CA GLU A 89 0.58 -4.20 -7.17
C GLU A 89 2.07 -4.35 -7.48
N ASP A 90 2.90 -4.48 -6.45
CA ASP A 90 4.36 -4.50 -6.62
C ASP A 90 5.06 -5.37 -5.55
N VAL A 91 6.23 -5.89 -5.92
CA VAL A 91 7.14 -6.63 -5.04
C VAL A 91 8.48 -5.91 -4.98
N THR A 92 8.73 -5.21 -3.89
CA THR A 92 9.94 -4.41 -3.70
C THR A 92 11.08 -5.27 -3.15
N SER A 93 12.22 -5.30 -3.84
CA SER A 93 13.47 -5.80 -3.25
C SER A 93 14.07 -4.75 -2.30
N PRO A 94 14.74 -5.15 -1.20
CA PRO A 94 15.51 -4.19 -0.42
C PRO A 94 16.54 -3.53 -1.35
N GLN A 95 16.51 -2.19 -1.43
CA GLN A 95 17.57 -1.46 -2.12
C GLN A 95 18.88 -1.76 -1.39
N VAL A 96 19.77 -2.49 -2.06
CA VAL A 96 21.19 -2.42 -1.75
C VAL A 96 21.60 -1.02 -2.19
N PRO A 97 22.01 -0.11 -1.31
CA PRO A 97 22.51 1.19 -1.75
C PRO A 97 23.66 0.95 -2.73
N ASP A 98 23.59 1.54 -3.92
CA ASP A 98 24.68 1.47 -4.90
C ASP A 98 25.94 2.09 -4.28
N ILE A 99 26.89 1.25 -3.86
CA ILE A 99 28.18 1.70 -3.27
C ILE A 99 29.20 2.09 -4.37
N ASP A 100 28.87 1.90 -5.65
CA ASP A 100 29.83 2.06 -6.76
C ASP A 100 29.73 3.39 -7.54
N SER A 101 28.91 4.36 -7.10
CA SER A 101 28.75 5.65 -7.84
C SER A 101 29.85 6.70 -7.59
N GLU A 102 30.90 6.42 -6.80
CA GLU A 102 31.90 7.43 -6.39
C GLU A 102 33.27 7.38 -7.10
N THR A 103 33.52 6.54 -8.12
CA THR A 103 34.88 6.44 -8.73
C THR A 103 35.06 7.10 -10.11
N ASP A 104 34.01 7.63 -10.77
CA ASP A 104 34.13 8.14 -12.15
C ASP A 104 34.39 9.68 -12.26
N GLN A 105 35.18 10.26 -11.34
CA GLN A 105 35.51 11.71 -11.36
C GLN A 105 37.02 12.02 -11.29
N LEU A 106 37.90 11.05 -11.53
CA LEU A 106 39.36 11.25 -11.51
C LEU A 106 40.04 10.86 -12.84
N GLU A 107 39.50 11.22 -14.00
CA GLU A 107 40.24 11.14 -15.27
C GLU A 107 40.17 12.39 -16.18
N GLU A 108 39.62 13.51 -15.70
CA GLU A 108 39.67 14.80 -16.41
C GLU A 108 40.80 15.72 -15.87
N ASP A 109 42.04 15.23 -15.77
CA ASP A 109 43.23 16.09 -15.60
C ASP A 109 44.46 15.49 -16.30
N ARG A 110 44.37 15.28 -17.61
CA ARG A 110 45.53 14.96 -18.44
C ARG A 110 45.50 15.59 -19.82
#